data_AF-A0A535PJP3-F1
#
_entry.id   AF-A0A535PJP3-F1
#
_cell.length_a   1.000
_cell.length_b   1.000
_cell.length_c   1.000
_cell.angle_alpha   90.00
_cell.angle_beta   90.00
_cell.angle_gamma   90.00
#
_symmetry.space_group_name_H-M   'P 1'
#
loop_
_entity.id
_entity.type
_entity.pdbx_description
1 polymer ?
#
loop_
_entity_poly.entity_id
_entity_poly.type
_entity_poly.pdbx_seq_one_letter_code
_entity_poly.pdbx_strand_id
1 'polypeptide(L)'
;MQRQGLYGWFNKSLRGKKGQQGFTLIELLVVVTILGILAAIVTLSLVGLTTNASVQSCNAEYRTVQSALDAYMANNNYATLPKGAQGSFTNDMTGTAGGNVPLYNATPTANSPNYTRNGTTQFEYQWDQYGRITAIADNKGGTVSGCVPH
;
A
#
# COMPACT_ATOMS: atom_id res chain seq x y z
N MET A 1 -5.85 73.40 -25.25
CA MET A 1 -4.90 73.98 -24.29
C MET A 1 -4.93 73.17 -23.00
N GLN A 2 -3.79 72.56 -22.66
CA GLN A 2 -3.26 72.18 -21.34
C GLN A 2 -4.23 71.84 -20.19
N ARG A 3 -4.23 70.57 -19.78
CA ARG A 3 -4.23 70.20 -18.35
C ARG A 3 -3.35 68.97 -18.12
N GLN A 4 -2.11 69.24 -17.69
CA GLN A 4 -1.19 68.24 -17.14
C GLN A 4 -1.44 68.08 -15.63
N GLY A 5 -1.13 66.91 -15.09
CA GLY A 5 -0.87 66.74 -13.65
C GLY A 5 -1.50 65.52 -13.00
N LEU A 6 -1.14 64.30 -13.44
CA LEU A 6 -1.55 63.05 -12.75
C LEU A 6 -0.38 62.07 -12.51
N TYR A 7 0.81 62.58 -12.19
CA TYR A 7 1.96 61.70 -11.86
C TYR A 7 2.72 62.17 -10.60
N GLY A 8 1.99 62.60 -9.57
CA GLY A 8 2.57 63.19 -8.35
C GLY A 8 2.61 62.32 -7.09
N TRP A 9 2.08 61.09 -7.09
CA TRP A 9 1.86 60.36 -5.82
C TRP A 9 2.67 59.07 -5.63
N PHE A 10 3.24 58.48 -6.68
CA PHE A 10 3.90 57.16 -6.57
C PHE A 10 5.38 57.18 -6.21
N ASN A 11 5.93 58.31 -5.74
CA ASN A 11 7.33 58.36 -5.33
C ASN A 11 7.50 58.83 -3.89
N LYS A 12 6.89 58.10 -2.95
CA LYS A 12 7.23 58.22 -1.55
C LYS A 12 7.44 56.85 -0.92
N SER A 13 8.72 56.56 -0.74
CA SER A 13 9.27 55.70 0.31
C SER A 13 9.46 54.22 -0.02
N LEU A 14 10.55 53.94 -0.72
CA LEU A 14 11.45 52.85 -0.32
C LEU A 14 12.84 53.44 -0.02
N ARG A 15 12.89 54.36 0.94
CA ARG A 15 14.13 54.70 1.64
C ARG A 15 14.59 53.44 2.36
N GLY A 16 15.68 52.85 1.87
CA GLY A 16 16.27 51.62 2.40
C GLY A 16 16.46 51.68 3.92
N LYS A 17 15.80 50.76 4.62
CA LYS A 17 16.21 50.37 5.97
C LYS A 17 17.38 49.41 5.82
N LYS A 18 18.54 49.88 6.26
CA LYS A 18 19.78 49.14 6.49
C LYS A 18 19.49 47.78 7.14
N GLY A 19 20.09 46.72 6.60
CA GLY A 19 20.09 45.41 7.24
C GLY A 19 19.96 44.18 6.33
N GLN A 20 20.21 44.28 5.01
CA GLN A 20 20.38 43.07 4.21
C GLN A 20 21.77 42.47 4.51
N GLN A 21 21.86 41.74 5.63
CA GLN A 21 22.94 40.79 5.86
C GLN A 21 22.77 39.68 4.82
N GLY A 22 23.58 39.72 3.77
CA GLY A 22 23.63 38.65 2.79
C GLY A 22 24.12 37.37 3.48
N PHE A 23 23.42 36.27 3.25
CA PHE A 23 23.89 34.94 3.64
C PHE A 23 25.31 34.75 3.12
N THR A 24 26.19 34.33 4.01
CA THR A 24 27.57 34.04 3.61
C THR A 24 27.58 32.81 2.69
N LEU A 25 28.49 32.76 1.71
CA LEU A 25 28.62 31.57 0.85
C LEU A 25 28.90 30.31 1.68
N ILE A 26 29.60 30.47 2.79
CA ILE A 26 29.90 29.38 3.72
C ILE A 26 28.67 28.88 4.48
N GLU A 27 27.71 29.76 4.82
CA GLU A 27 26.43 29.36 5.42
C GLU A 27 25.67 28.42 4.51
N LEU A 28 25.52 28.80 3.23
CA LEU A 28 24.82 27.94 2.28
C LEU A 28 25.60 26.66 1.98
N LEU A 29 26.94 26.71 1.94
CA LEU A 29 27.78 25.54 1.71
C LEU A 29 27.61 24.50 2.84
N VAL A 30 27.67 24.92 4.10
CA VAL A 30 27.48 24.01 5.23
C VAL A 30 26.07 23.42 5.24
N VAL A 31 25.05 24.21 4.89
CA VAL A 31 23.67 23.71 4.87
C VAL A 31 23.47 22.64 3.79
N VAL A 32 23.88 22.89 2.55
CA VAL A 32 23.66 21.91 1.46
C VAL A 32 24.52 20.66 1.64
N THR A 33 25.69 20.78 2.27
CA THR A 33 26.52 19.61 2.60
C THR A 33 25.88 18.75 3.67
N ILE A 34 25.36 19.34 4.75
CA ILE A 34 24.63 18.58 5.79
C ILE A 34 23.36 17.96 5.20
N LEU A 35 22.57 18.71 4.41
CA LEU A 35 21.39 18.16 3.73
C LEU A 35 21.74 17.01 2.78
N GLY A 36 22.87 17.09 2.07
CA GLY A 36 23.37 16.02 1.20
C GLY A 36 23.73 14.75 1.98
N ILE A 37 24.42 14.88 3.12
CA ILE A 37 24.77 13.74 3.98
C ILE A 37 23.50 13.10 4.57
N LEU A 38 22.57 13.91 5.09
CA LEU A 38 21.31 13.41 5.65
C LEU A 38 20.47 12.68 4.60
N ALA A 39 20.35 13.24 3.39
CA ALA A 39 19.62 12.59 2.31
C ALA A 39 20.22 11.23 1.93
N ALA A 40 21.55 11.09 1.91
CA ALA A 40 22.23 9.83 1.59
C ALA A 40 22.00 8.73 2.67
N ILE A 41 21.95 9.09 3.95
CA ILE A 41 21.71 8.12 5.03
C ILE A 41 20.24 7.66 5.00
N VAL A 42 19.31 8.60 4.81
CA VAL A 42 17.87 8.31 4.79
C VAL A 42 17.53 7.33 3.67
N THR A 43 18.05 7.52 2.45
CA THR A 43 17.75 6.62 1.32
C THR A 43 18.14 5.17 1.59
N LEU A 44 19.32 4.93 2.17
CA LEU A 44 19.76 3.57 2.53
C LEU A 44 18.90 2.95 3.63
N SER A 45 18.41 3.75 4.59
CA SER A 45 17.57 3.25 5.68
C SER A 45 16.16 2.82 5.23
N LEU A 46 15.61 3.43 4.18
CA LEU A 46 14.25 3.13 3.71
C LEU A 46 14.15 1.77 3.00
N VAL A 47 15.19 1.33 2.29
CA VAL A 47 15.16 0.10 1.49
C VAL A 47 14.93 -1.16 2.34
N GLY A 48 15.49 -1.21 3.55
CA GLY A 48 15.32 -2.35 4.46
C GLY A 48 13.98 -2.35 5.21
N LEU A 49 13.30 -1.21 5.32
CA LEU A 49 12.01 -1.11 6.01
C LEU A 49 10.86 -1.59 5.12
N THR A 50 10.92 -1.31 3.82
CA THR A 50 9.84 -1.69 2.88
C THR A 50 9.77 -3.19 2.66
N THR A 51 10.91 -3.90 2.61
CA THR A 51 10.93 -5.36 2.47
C THR A 51 10.32 -6.05 3.69
N ASN A 52 10.68 -5.62 4.89
CA ASN A 52 10.10 -6.13 6.14
C ASN A 52 8.60 -5.83 6.23
N ALA A 53 8.18 -4.61 5.85
CA ALA A 53 6.77 -4.25 5.83
C ALA A 53 5.95 -5.14 4.89
N SER A 54 6.46 -5.46 3.70
CA SER A 54 5.81 -6.35 2.75
C SER A 54 5.67 -7.79 3.25
N VAL A 55 6.67 -8.31 3.97
CA VAL A 55 6.59 -9.65 4.58
C VAL A 55 5.54 -9.67 5.70
N GLN A 56 5.52 -8.63 6.55
CA GLN A 56 4.53 -8.54 7.62
C GLN A 56 3.11 -8.35 7.08
N SER A 57 2.92 -7.57 6.01
CA SER A 57 1.60 -7.43 5.38
C SER A 57 1.13 -8.75 4.79
N CYS A 58 2.04 -9.48 4.12
CA CYS A 58 1.74 -10.80 3.57
C CYS A 58 1.32 -11.80 4.65
N ASN A 59 2.06 -11.87 5.75
CA ASN A 59 1.73 -12.77 6.87
C ASN A 59 0.39 -12.40 7.55
N ALA A 60 0.09 -11.11 7.66
CA ALA A 60 -1.18 -10.64 8.24
C ALA A 60 -2.38 -10.95 7.31
N GLU A 61 -2.23 -10.70 6.01
CA GLU A 61 -3.26 -10.99 5.01
C GLU A 61 -3.47 -12.50 4.89
N TYR A 62 -2.40 -13.29 4.88
CA TYR A 62 -2.45 -14.77 4.90
C TYR A 62 -3.34 -15.30 6.04
N ARG A 63 -3.12 -14.84 7.28
CA ARG A 63 -3.93 -15.26 8.44
C ARG A 63 -5.41 -14.87 8.29
N THR A 64 -5.66 -13.71 7.69
CA THR A 64 -7.00 -13.22 7.41
C THR A 64 -7.71 -14.10 6.39
N VAL A 65 -7.03 -14.47 5.29
CA VAL A 65 -7.56 -15.34 4.25
C VAL A 65 -7.77 -16.76 4.77
N GLN A 66 -6.83 -17.31 5.54
CA GLN A 66 -6.97 -18.64 6.16
C GLN A 66 -8.20 -18.69 7.09
N SER A 67 -8.35 -17.69 7.96
CA SER A 67 -9.52 -17.59 8.84
C SER A 67 -10.83 -17.45 8.06
N ALA A 68 -10.82 -16.75 6.92
CA ALA A 68 -11.98 -16.61 6.07
C ALA A 68 -12.36 -17.93 5.38
N LEU A 69 -11.38 -18.70 4.92
CA LEU A 69 -11.59 -20.06 4.38
C LEU A 69 -12.18 -20.99 5.43
N ASP A 70 -11.61 -21.01 6.63
CA ASP A 70 -12.10 -21.84 7.74
C ASP A 70 -13.55 -21.50 8.09
N ALA A 71 -13.87 -20.20 8.16
CA ALA A 71 -15.23 -19.73 8.41
C ALA A 71 -16.20 -20.07 7.27
N TYR A 72 -15.77 -19.97 6.01
CA TYR A 72 -16.55 -20.36 4.84
C TYR A 72 -16.88 -21.85 4.88
N MET A 73 -15.89 -22.70 5.14
CA MET A 73 -16.08 -24.14 5.23
C MET A 73 -16.99 -24.52 6.40
N ALA A 74 -16.81 -23.88 7.55
CA ALA A 74 -17.67 -24.09 8.73
C ALA A 74 -19.13 -23.69 8.46
N ASN A 75 -19.37 -22.53 7.84
CA ASN A 75 -20.73 -22.06 7.56
C ASN A 75 -21.46 -22.94 6.52
N ASN A 76 -20.72 -23.48 5.54
CA ASN A 76 -21.28 -24.38 4.53
C ASN A 76 -21.23 -25.86 4.94
N ASN A 77 -20.73 -26.17 6.14
CA ASN A 77 -20.55 -27.53 6.66
C ASN A 77 -19.73 -28.44 5.73
N TYR A 78 -18.67 -27.90 5.14
CA TYR A 78 -17.77 -28.61 4.22
C TYR A 78 -16.61 -29.27 4.96
N ALA A 79 -16.47 -30.58 4.80
CA ALA A 79 -15.26 -31.32 5.20
C ALA A 79 -14.12 -31.13 4.19
N THR A 80 -14.47 -30.94 2.91
CA THR A 80 -13.57 -30.59 1.82
C THR A 80 -14.24 -29.60 0.88
N LEU A 81 -13.45 -28.72 0.28
CA LEU A 81 -13.92 -27.78 -0.72
C LEU A 81 -14.41 -28.52 -1.99
N PRO A 82 -15.38 -27.95 -2.74
CA PRO A 82 -15.87 -28.53 -3.99
C PRO A 82 -14.74 -28.85 -4.98
N LYS A 83 -14.95 -29.84 -5.86
CA LYS A 83 -13.95 -30.19 -6.87
C LYS A 83 -13.71 -29.01 -7.82
N GLY A 84 -12.44 -28.66 -8.04
CA GLY A 84 -12.06 -27.53 -8.89
C GLY A 84 -11.93 -26.21 -8.13
N ALA A 85 -12.16 -26.24 -6.81
CA ALA A 85 -11.97 -25.14 -5.87
C ALA A 85 -10.53 -25.01 -5.37
N GLN A 86 -9.55 -25.65 -6.00
CA GLN A 86 -8.18 -25.76 -5.49
C GLN A 86 -7.18 -25.60 -6.62
N GLY A 87 -5.94 -25.24 -6.27
CA GLY A 87 -4.80 -25.40 -7.18
C GLY A 87 -4.49 -24.20 -8.08
N SER A 88 -5.36 -23.21 -8.16
CA SER A 88 -5.09 -21.94 -8.86
C SER A 88 -4.72 -20.86 -7.86
N PHE A 89 -3.74 -20.03 -8.23
CA PHE A 89 -3.52 -18.76 -7.56
C PHE A 89 -4.68 -17.81 -7.83
N THR A 90 -5.18 -17.16 -6.78
CA THR A 90 -6.16 -16.09 -6.91
C THR A 90 -5.91 -15.00 -5.89
N ASN A 91 -6.03 -13.75 -6.32
CA ASN A 91 -6.24 -12.60 -5.45
C ASN A 91 -7.70 -12.12 -5.47
N ASP A 92 -8.53 -12.70 -6.33
CA ASP A 92 -9.96 -12.42 -6.42
C ASP A 92 -10.72 -13.36 -5.47
N MET A 93 -11.28 -12.75 -4.43
CA MET A 93 -12.04 -13.41 -3.37
C MET A 93 -13.54 -13.52 -3.70
N THR A 94 -13.97 -13.10 -4.89
CA THR A 94 -15.38 -13.24 -5.33
C THR A 94 -15.75 -14.65 -5.82
N GLY A 95 -14.77 -15.55 -5.90
CA GLY A 95 -14.98 -16.95 -6.24
C GLY A 95 -14.88 -17.27 -7.74
N THR A 96 -14.63 -16.27 -8.61
CA THR A 96 -14.51 -16.45 -10.06
C THR A 96 -13.20 -17.08 -10.52
N ALA A 97 -12.09 -16.83 -9.81
CA ALA A 97 -10.74 -17.28 -10.22
C ALA A 97 -10.13 -18.39 -9.33
N GLY A 98 -10.63 -18.59 -8.10
CA GLY A 98 -10.17 -19.61 -7.14
C GLY A 98 -11.03 -20.87 -7.05
N GLY A 99 -11.92 -21.07 -8.03
CA GLY A 99 -12.80 -22.22 -8.10
C GLY A 99 -13.99 -22.19 -7.12
N ASN A 100 -14.85 -21.20 -7.26
CA ASN A 100 -16.14 -21.11 -6.56
C ASN A 100 -16.03 -21.12 -5.03
N VAL A 101 -14.99 -20.47 -4.48
CA VAL A 101 -14.89 -20.15 -3.06
C VAL A 101 -15.07 -18.63 -2.89
N PRO A 102 -16.33 -18.12 -2.87
CA PRO A 102 -16.59 -16.71 -2.69
C PRO A 102 -16.40 -16.32 -1.22
N LEU A 103 -15.21 -15.83 -0.88
CA LEU A 103 -14.93 -15.25 0.44
C LEU A 103 -15.44 -13.82 0.56
N TYR A 104 -15.65 -13.15 -0.57
CA TYR A 104 -16.25 -11.83 -0.68
C TYR A 104 -17.44 -11.83 -1.64
N ASN A 105 -18.52 -11.18 -1.24
CA ASN A 105 -19.71 -10.96 -2.03
C ASN A 105 -20.07 -9.46 -1.99
N ALA A 106 -20.18 -8.82 -3.16
CA ALA A 106 -20.54 -7.40 -3.26
C ALA A 106 -21.99 -7.12 -2.80
N THR A 107 -22.85 -8.13 -2.82
CA THR A 107 -24.24 -8.08 -2.37
C THR A 107 -24.51 -9.20 -1.35
N PRO A 108 -23.98 -9.07 -0.11
CA PRO A 108 -24.07 -10.12 0.88
C PRO A 108 -25.53 -10.37 1.29
N THR A 109 -25.86 -11.64 1.50
CA THR A 109 -27.16 -12.07 2.02
C THR A 109 -26.96 -12.97 3.24
N ALA A 110 -28.03 -13.30 3.96
CA ALA A 110 -27.96 -14.22 5.10
C ALA A 110 -27.36 -15.60 4.72
N ASN A 111 -27.61 -16.05 3.49
CA ASN A 111 -27.15 -17.35 2.99
C ASN A 111 -25.81 -17.27 2.24
N SER A 112 -25.30 -16.06 1.99
CA SER A 112 -24.02 -15.83 1.31
C SER A 112 -23.36 -14.58 1.89
N PRO A 113 -22.86 -14.68 3.13
CA PRO A 113 -22.22 -13.57 3.83
C PRO A 113 -20.80 -13.32 3.31
N ASN A 114 -20.19 -12.24 3.78
CA ASN A 114 -18.79 -11.93 3.54
C ASN A 114 -17.90 -12.52 4.64
N TYR A 115 -16.82 -13.17 4.23
CA TYR A 115 -15.79 -13.72 5.12
C TYR A 115 -14.52 -12.86 5.09
N THR A 116 -14.30 -12.10 4.02
CA THR A 116 -13.28 -11.05 3.93
C THR A 116 -13.90 -9.66 3.80
N ARG A 117 -13.13 -8.61 4.11
CA ARG A 117 -13.58 -7.21 3.98
C ARG A 117 -13.52 -6.69 2.54
N ASN A 118 -12.62 -7.22 1.72
CA ASN A 118 -12.35 -6.75 0.37
C ASN A 118 -12.45 -7.91 -0.63
N GLY A 119 -12.86 -7.60 -1.85
CA GLY A 119 -12.96 -8.56 -2.94
C GLY A 119 -11.62 -8.90 -3.60
N THR A 120 -10.61 -8.05 -3.46
CA THR A 120 -9.28 -8.28 -4.01
C THR A 120 -8.22 -8.15 -2.91
N THR A 121 -7.33 -9.13 -2.82
CA THR A 121 -6.20 -9.15 -1.89
C THR A 121 -4.92 -8.58 -2.53
N GLN A 122 -3.94 -8.22 -1.69
CA GLN A 122 -2.64 -7.75 -2.18
C GLN A 122 -1.75 -8.89 -2.68
N PHE A 123 -1.99 -10.10 -2.20
CA PHE A 123 -1.27 -11.29 -2.61
C PHE A 123 -2.23 -12.30 -3.24
N GLU A 124 -1.67 -13.19 -4.05
CA GLU A 124 -2.37 -14.32 -4.61
C GLU A 124 -2.18 -15.54 -3.71
N TYR A 125 -3.27 -16.25 -3.48
CA TYR A 125 -3.30 -17.42 -2.61
C TYR A 125 -3.71 -18.65 -3.38
N GLN A 126 -3.07 -19.76 -3.07
CA GLN A 126 -3.48 -21.09 -3.49
C GLN A 126 -3.77 -21.91 -2.25
N TRP A 127 -4.84 -22.70 -2.29
CA TRP A 127 -5.22 -23.60 -1.20
C TRP A 127 -5.49 -25.02 -1.70
N ASP A 128 -5.45 -25.96 -0.76
CA ASP A 128 -5.77 -27.37 -0.97
C ASP A 128 -7.26 -27.66 -0.79
N GLN A 129 -7.63 -28.93 -0.93
CA GLN A 129 -9.03 -29.38 -0.79
C GLN A 129 -9.58 -29.26 0.64
N TYR A 130 -8.71 -29.04 1.62
CA TYR A 130 -9.05 -28.88 3.03
C TYR A 130 -9.09 -27.40 3.43
N GLY A 131 -8.97 -26.46 2.48
CA GLY A 131 -8.97 -25.03 2.76
C GLY A 131 -7.67 -24.51 3.37
N ARG A 132 -6.59 -25.31 3.37
CA ARG A 132 -5.28 -24.87 3.84
C ARG A 132 -4.56 -24.14 2.72
N ILE A 133 -4.08 -22.93 2.98
CA ILE A 133 -3.25 -22.20 2.03
C ILE A 133 -1.91 -22.95 1.85
N THR A 134 -1.59 -23.32 0.61
CA THR A 134 -0.40 -24.10 0.25
C THR A 134 0.69 -23.26 -0.43
N ALA A 135 0.33 -22.11 -1.01
CA ALA A 135 1.28 -21.21 -1.63
C ALA A 135 0.77 -19.77 -1.62
N ILE A 136 1.70 -18.81 -1.63
CA ILE A 136 1.44 -17.38 -1.67
C ILE A 136 2.35 -16.77 -2.74
N ALA A 137 1.79 -15.92 -3.59
CA ALA A 137 2.50 -15.20 -4.63
C ALA A 137 2.15 -13.70 -4.58
N ASP A 138 2.97 -12.86 -5.21
CA ASP A 138 2.59 -11.48 -5.48
C ASP A 138 1.55 -11.42 -6.61
N ASN A 139 0.91 -10.26 -6.81
CA ASN A 139 -0.07 -10.03 -7.90
C ASN A 139 0.51 -10.11 -9.34
N LYS A 140 1.77 -10.54 -9.50
CA LYS A 140 2.43 -10.78 -10.79
C LYS A 140 2.86 -12.25 -10.93
N GLY A 141 2.43 -13.12 -10.00
CA GLY A 141 2.82 -14.53 -9.95
C GLY A 141 4.26 -14.77 -9.45
N GLY A 142 4.89 -13.75 -8.86
CA GLY A 142 6.23 -13.82 -8.26
C GLY A 142 6.20 -14.40 -6.85
N THR A 143 7.33 -14.94 -6.40
CA THR A 143 7.45 -15.45 -5.02
C THR A 143 7.68 -14.31 -4.02
N VAL A 144 6.98 -14.35 -2.89
CA VAL A 144 7.16 -13.37 -1.81
C VAL A 144 8.18 -13.92 -0.81
N SER A 145 9.43 -13.48 -0.93
CA SER A 145 10.51 -13.92 -0.03
C SER A 145 10.18 -13.61 1.43
N GLY A 146 10.13 -14.64 2.28
CA GLY A 146 9.86 -14.52 3.73
C GLY A 146 8.38 -14.64 4.14
N CYS A 147 7.46 -14.78 3.19
CA CYS A 147 6.05 -15.09 3.46
C CYS A 147 5.75 -16.50 2.96
N VAL A 148 5.66 -17.46 3.89
CA VAL A 148 5.43 -18.87 3.58
C VAL A 148 4.27 -19.38 4.43
N PRO A 149 3.33 -20.14 3.87
CA PRO A 149 2.31 -20.82 4.66
C PRO A 149 2.97 -21.77 5.67
N HIS A 150 2.52 -21.73 6.93
CA HIS A 150 3.01 -22.59 8.01
C HIS A 150 1.92 -23.52 8.52
#